data_AF-A0A1Z9DKU6-F1
#
_entry.id   AF-A0A1Z9DKU6-F1
#
_cell.length_a   1.000
_cell.length_b   1.000
_cell.length_c   1.000
_cell.angle_alpha   90.00
_cell.angle_beta   90.00
_cell.angle_gamma   90.00
#
_symmetry.space_group_name_H-M   'P 1'
#
loop_
_entity.id
_entity.type
_entity.pdbx_description
1 polymer ?
#
loop_
_entity_poly.entity_id
_entity_poly.type
_entity_poly.pdbx_seq_one_letter_code
_entity_poly.pdbx_strand_id
1 'polypeptide(L)'
;MALAILAVGCGDEDSPSGKHQVTAVIQIHPTESKFFPTTEKFIANEIASLSLGVNLTAAASRYIWKSKDINWDNVPKNLVVTRISGTDMASITLHSDDPNQAKNIIEALIESYLVTRKKNEEDRAKKALDALDAESTELEDLVDDYRKDLIVLIQQYGIPYFDGGTAGNHLGVSEKAIFQSARAKLADLETELAL
;
A
#
# COMPACT_ATOMS: atom_id res chain seq x y z
N MET A 1 14.21 -23.71 1.05
CA MET A 1 14.93 -22.96 2.09
C MET A 1 16.12 -23.78 2.53
N ALA A 2 17.34 -23.27 2.40
CA ALA A 2 18.55 -23.92 2.93
C ALA A 2 18.98 -23.15 4.18
N LEU A 3 19.06 -23.83 5.32
CA LEU A 3 19.47 -23.27 6.61
C LEU A 3 20.97 -23.56 6.77
N ALA A 4 21.81 -22.53 6.88
CA ALA A 4 23.24 -22.68 7.16
C ALA A 4 23.56 -22.13 8.56
N ILE A 5 24.17 -22.94 9.42
CA ILE A 5 24.57 -22.58 10.78
C ILE A 5 26.09 -22.40 10.77
N LEU A 6 26.59 -21.19 11.04
CA LEU A 6 28.01 -20.89 11.29
C LEU A 6 28.14 -20.40 12.73
N ALA A 7 29.09 -20.96 13.50
CA ALA A 7 29.42 -20.52 14.84
C ALA A 7 30.83 -19.91 14.87
N VAL A 8 30.94 -18.65 15.28
CA VAL A 8 32.21 -17.94 15.52
C VAL A 8 32.07 -17.15 16.81
N GLY A 9 33.06 -17.18 17.71
CA GLY A 9 33.02 -16.46 18.99
C GLY A 9 34.28 -15.62 19.25
N CYS A 10 34.08 -14.36 19.68
CA CYS A 10 34.93 -13.55 20.58
C CYS A 10 34.44 -12.08 20.64
N GLY A 11 34.42 -11.45 21.83
CA GLY A 11 34.40 -9.98 22.01
C GLY A 11 33.61 -9.44 23.22
N ASP A 12 34.10 -8.32 23.79
CA ASP A 12 33.72 -7.37 24.90
C ASP A 12 32.35 -7.39 25.63
N GLU A 13 32.26 -6.73 26.80
CA GLU A 13 31.08 -6.69 27.72
C GLU A 13 29.76 -6.19 27.10
N ASP A 14 29.81 -5.41 26.02
CA ASP A 14 28.65 -4.97 25.22
C ASP A 14 28.43 -5.78 23.93
N SER A 15 29.27 -6.79 23.69
CA SER A 15 29.15 -7.67 22.53
C SER A 15 28.16 -8.81 22.81
N PRO A 16 27.52 -9.36 21.77
CA PRO A 16 26.66 -10.52 21.91
C PRO A 16 27.38 -11.68 22.62
N SER A 17 26.91 -12.04 23.81
CA SER A 17 27.53 -13.08 24.62
C SER A 17 26.71 -14.36 24.52
N GLY A 18 27.31 -15.41 23.98
CA GLY A 18 26.72 -16.74 23.90
C GLY A 18 27.66 -17.71 23.19
N LYS A 19 27.70 -18.95 23.66
CA LYS A 19 28.57 -20.00 23.07
C LYS A 19 28.16 -20.40 21.66
N HIS A 20 26.90 -20.16 21.29
CA HIS A 20 26.33 -20.53 20.00
C HIS A 20 25.75 -19.32 19.30
N GLN A 21 25.81 -19.36 17.96
CA GLN A 21 25.23 -18.38 17.07
C GLN A 21 24.21 -19.09 16.18
N VAL A 22 23.00 -18.58 16.14
CA VAL A 22 21.97 -19.02 15.19
C VAL A 22 21.65 -17.85 14.29
N THR A 23 21.63 -18.10 12.98
CA THR A 23 21.37 -17.09 11.97
C THR A 23 20.24 -17.54 11.05
N ALA A 24 19.30 -16.64 10.79
CA ALA A 24 18.30 -16.78 9.75
C ALA A 24 18.41 -15.61 8.77
N VAL A 25 18.17 -15.89 7.49
CA VAL A 25 18.09 -14.86 6.45
C VAL A 25 16.65 -14.72 6.04
N ILE A 26 16.15 -13.49 6.07
CA ILE A 26 14.80 -13.17 5.60
C ILE A 26 14.89 -12.15 4.47
N GLN A 27 13.97 -12.28 3.52
CA GLN A 27 13.77 -11.27 2.49
C GLN A 27 12.84 -10.19 3.05
N ILE A 28 13.30 -8.95 3.04
CA ILE A 28 12.49 -7.77 3.32
C ILE A 28 11.78 -7.45 2.01
N HIS A 29 10.64 -8.10 1.79
CA HIS A 29 9.86 -7.84 0.59
C HIS A 29 9.42 -6.36 0.58
N PRO A 30 9.78 -5.59 -0.47
CA PRO A 30 9.10 -4.33 -0.72
C PRO A 30 7.61 -4.59 -0.86
N THR A 31 6.83 -3.72 -0.23
CA THR A 31 5.42 -3.61 -0.57
C THR A 31 5.33 -2.88 -1.89
N GLU A 32 5.03 -3.71 -2.88
CA GLU A 32 4.25 -3.43 -4.06
C GLU A 32 4.95 -3.04 -5.36
N SER A 33 4.40 -3.66 -6.39
CA SER A 33 4.12 -3.12 -7.72
C SER A 33 5.30 -2.58 -8.52
N LYS A 34 5.17 -2.66 -9.85
CA LYS A 34 6.19 -2.15 -10.78
C LYS A 34 6.36 -0.62 -10.72
N PHE A 35 5.76 0.08 -9.76
CA PHE A 35 5.61 1.54 -9.75
C PHE A 35 6.47 2.27 -8.71
N PHE A 36 7.00 1.61 -7.67
CA PHE A 36 7.90 2.27 -6.71
C PHE A 36 9.16 1.45 -6.43
N PRO A 37 10.37 1.98 -6.69
CA PRO A 37 11.59 1.28 -6.31
C PRO A 37 11.70 1.21 -4.80
N THR A 38 12.09 0.03 -4.29
CA THR A 38 12.45 -0.17 -2.89
C THR A 38 13.50 0.86 -2.49
N THR A 39 13.14 1.82 -1.64
CA THR A 39 14.08 2.86 -1.21
C THR A 39 14.99 2.32 -0.10
N GLU A 40 16.24 2.78 -0.03
CA GLU A 40 17.15 2.39 1.05
C GLU A 40 16.58 2.72 2.45
N LYS A 41 15.82 3.83 2.54
CA LYS A 41 15.12 4.23 3.76
C LYS A 41 14.08 3.20 4.19
N PHE A 42 13.37 2.59 3.25
CA PHE A 42 12.41 1.54 3.54
C PHE A 42 13.11 0.34 4.18
N ILE A 43 14.19 -0.17 3.55
CA ILE A 43 14.92 -1.33 4.07
C ILE A 43 15.52 -1.02 5.46
N ALA A 44 16.06 0.19 5.66
CA ALA A 44 16.59 0.61 6.95
C ALA A 44 15.50 0.63 8.05
N ASN A 45 14.30 1.13 7.73
CA ASN A 45 13.16 1.13 8.66
C ASN A 45 12.68 -0.29 8.99
N GLU A 46 12.67 -1.20 8.02
CA GLU A 46 12.29 -2.60 8.27
C GLU A 46 13.33 -3.33 9.12
N ILE A 47 14.62 -3.08 8.91
CA ILE A 47 15.69 -3.60 9.79
C ILE A 47 15.55 -3.06 11.20
N ALA A 48 15.27 -1.76 11.35
CA ALA A 48 14.99 -1.17 12.65
C ALA A 48 13.79 -1.86 13.31
N SER A 49 12.69 -2.06 12.59
CA SER A 49 11.50 -2.80 13.07
C SER A 49 11.82 -4.22 13.57
N LEU A 50 12.67 -4.96 12.86
CA LEU A 50 13.12 -6.30 13.27
C LEU A 50 13.98 -6.26 14.55
N SER A 51 14.79 -5.22 14.72
CA SER A 51 15.60 -5.00 15.93
C SER A 51 14.82 -4.38 17.10
N LEU A 52 13.63 -3.82 16.85
CA LEU A 52 12.82 -3.13 17.85
C LEU A 52 12.10 -4.11 18.77
N GLY A 53 11.99 -3.70 20.05
CA GLY A 53 11.35 -4.48 21.10
C GLY A 53 9.91 -4.90 20.82
N VAL A 54 9.17 -4.19 19.96
CA VAL A 54 7.75 -4.49 19.67
C VAL A 54 7.56 -5.88 19.06
N ASN A 55 8.40 -6.28 18.10
CA ASN A 55 8.31 -7.62 17.50
C ASN A 55 8.82 -8.70 18.48
N LEU A 56 9.85 -8.39 19.29
CA LEU A 56 10.30 -9.27 20.35
C LEU A 56 9.23 -9.48 21.44
N THR A 57 8.52 -8.42 21.86
CA THR A 57 7.42 -8.49 22.82
C THR A 57 6.23 -9.26 22.25
N ALA A 58 5.91 -9.06 20.96
CA ALA A 58 4.88 -9.83 20.28
C ALA A 58 5.24 -11.32 20.17
N ALA A 59 6.50 -11.63 19.85
CA ALA A 59 7.03 -12.99 19.83
C ALA A 59 6.99 -13.66 21.21
N ALA A 60 7.36 -12.92 22.27
CA ALA A 60 7.31 -13.37 23.66
C ALA A 60 5.87 -13.62 24.14
N SER A 61 4.90 -12.85 23.65
CA SER A 61 3.49 -12.98 24.04
C SER A 61 2.75 -14.10 23.30
N ARG A 62 3.17 -14.46 22.09
CA ARG A 62 2.51 -15.48 21.25
C ARG A 62 2.82 -16.90 21.67
N TYR A 63 4.05 -17.14 22.07
CA TYR A 63 4.47 -18.43 22.56
C TYR A 63 4.39 -18.37 24.07
N ILE A 64 3.75 -19.36 24.69
CA ILE A 64 3.78 -19.54 26.14
C ILE A 64 5.17 -20.11 26.49
N TRP A 65 6.21 -19.32 26.26
CA TRP A 65 7.52 -19.61 26.79
C TRP A 65 7.33 -19.61 28.31
N LYS A 66 7.60 -20.74 28.96
CA LYS A 66 7.68 -20.73 30.41
C LYS A 66 8.76 -19.70 30.74
N SER A 67 8.37 -18.57 31.33
CA SER A 67 9.21 -17.39 31.53
C SER A 67 10.51 -17.67 32.29
N LYS A 68 10.65 -18.87 32.87
CA LYS A 68 11.85 -19.36 33.52
C LYS A 68 12.95 -19.83 32.56
N ASP A 69 12.63 -20.11 31.29
CA ASP A 69 13.60 -20.70 30.35
C ASP A 69 14.25 -19.67 29.43
N ILE A 70 13.75 -18.42 29.37
CA ILE A 70 14.30 -17.34 28.52
C ILE A 70 14.49 -16.06 29.29
N ASN A 71 15.73 -15.58 29.33
CA ASN A 71 16.04 -14.25 29.82
C ASN A 71 15.82 -13.21 28.70
N TRP A 72 14.61 -12.65 28.66
CA TRP A 72 14.21 -11.65 27.66
C TRP A 72 15.00 -10.34 27.75
N ASP A 73 15.62 -10.01 28.88
CA ASP A 73 16.44 -8.81 29.03
C ASP A 73 17.78 -8.91 28.28
N ASN A 74 18.26 -10.14 28.06
CA ASN A 74 19.49 -10.40 27.33
C ASN A 74 19.28 -10.60 25.83
N VAL A 75 18.05 -10.94 25.39
CA VAL A 75 17.75 -11.19 23.98
C VAL A 75 18.05 -9.97 23.09
N PRO A 76 17.64 -8.73 23.43
CA PRO A 76 17.97 -7.55 22.62
C PRO A 76 19.48 -7.29 22.50
N LYS A 77 20.25 -7.57 23.56
CA LYS A 77 21.72 -7.38 23.56
C LYS A 77 22.43 -8.38 22.66
N ASN A 78 21.88 -9.59 22.59
CA ASN A 78 22.45 -10.69 21.82
C ASN A 78 21.88 -10.83 20.40
N LEU A 79 20.88 -10.01 20.05
CA LEU A 79 20.24 -9.99 18.74
C LEU A 79 20.95 -8.98 17.83
N VAL A 80 21.46 -9.47 16.72
CA VAL A 80 22.10 -8.67 15.68
C VAL A 80 21.29 -8.80 14.40
N VAL A 81 20.75 -7.69 13.92
CA VAL A 81 20.04 -7.64 12.64
C VAL A 81 20.85 -6.79 11.67
N THR A 82 21.27 -7.37 10.55
CA THR A 82 22.12 -6.70 9.56
C THR A 82 21.55 -6.86 8.16
N ARG A 83 21.68 -5.81 7.33
CA ARG A 83 21.35 -5.89 5.91
C ARG A 83 22.41 -6.71 5.19
N ILE A 84 21.99 -7.56 4.24
CA ILE A 84 22.89 -8.11 3.25
C ILE A 84 23.07 -7.05 2.14
N SER A 85 24.26 -6.44 2.09
CA SER A 85 24.57 -5.35 1.16
C SER A 85 24.25 -5.71 -0.29
N GLY A 86 23.71 -4.75 -1.03
CA GLY A 86 23.30 -4.95 -2.43
C GLY A 86 22.03 -5.78 -2.61
N THR A 87 21.36 -6.19 -1.53
CA THR A 87 20.11 -6.97 -1.59
C THR A 87 19.00 -6.35 -0.74
N ASP A 88 17.81 -6.91 -0.87
CA ASP A 88 16.63 -6.68 -0.04
C ASP A 88 16.53 -7.69 1.12
N MET A 89 17.62 -8.39 1.44
CA MET A 89 17.64 -9.39 2.51
C MET A 89 18.27 -8.83 3.79
N ALA A 90 17.83 -9.37 4.93
CA ALA A 90 18.42 -9.14 6.23
C ALA A 90 18.80 -10.46 6.89
N SER A 91 19.96 -10.46 7.54
CA SER A 91 20.44 -11.51 8.42
C SER A 91 20.03 -11.18 9.85
N ILE A 92 19.32 -12.09 10.49
CA ILE A 92 18.94 -12.05 11.90
C ILE A 92 19.81 -13.09 12.61
N THR A 93 20.64 -12.63 13.51
CA THR A 93 21.58 -13.46 14.26
C THR A 93 21.29 -13.32 15.75
N LEU A 94 21.17 -14.44 16.45
CA LEU A 94 21.02 -14.47 17.91
C LEU A 94 22.14 -15.29 18.54
N HIS A 95 22.80 -14.69 19.51
CA HIS A 95 23.80 -15.36 20.35
C HIS A 95 23.14 -15.93 21.62
N SER A 96 23.33 -17.22 21.88
CA SER A 96 22.81 -17.88 23.08
C SER A 96 23.73 -19.00 23.54
N ASP A 97 23.63 -19.36 24.81
CA ASP A 97 24.22 -20.57 25.37
C ASP A 97 23.40 -21.83 25.02
N ASP A 98 22.13 -21.68 24.61
CA ASP A 98 21.30 -22.76 24.10
C ASP A 98 20.91 -22.51 22.62
N PRO A 99 21.42 -23.31 21.67
CA PRO A 99 21.11 -23.14 20.25
C PRO A 99 19.65 -23.43 19.90
N ASN A 100 18.95 -24.31 20.64
CA ASN A 100 17.54 -24.61 20.37
C ASN A 100 16.66 -23.43 20.81
N GLN A 101 16.97 -22.84 21.96
CA GLN A 101 16.32 -21.62 22.43
C GLN A 101 16.52 -20.47 21.42
N ALA A 102 17.75 -20.25 20.94
CA ALA A 102 18.03 -19.21 19.96
C ALA A 102 17.25 -19.40 18.65
N LYS A 103 17.18 -20.65 18.16
CA LYS A 103 16.37 -21.01 16.99
C LYS A 103 14.89 -20.66 17.19
N ASN A 104 14.30 -21.10 18.30
CA ASN A 104 12.89 -20.84 18.57
C ASN A 104 12.61 -19.33 18.66
N ILE A 105 13.53 -18.54 19.24
CA ILE A 105 13.35 -17.09 19.41
C ILE A 105 13.37 -16.41 18.03
N ILE A 106 14.31 -16.80 17.17
CA ILE A 106 14.39 -16.29 15.79
C ILE A 106 13.14 -16.65 15.01
N GLU A 107 12.65 -17.90 15.10
CA GLU A 107 11.41 -18.33 14.44
C GLU A 107 10.21 -17.49 14.91
N ALA A 108 10.04 -17.32 16.22
CA ALA A 108 8.96 -16.52 16.79
C ALA A 108 9.06 -15.03 16.39
N LEU A 109 10.27 -14.47 16.32
CA LEU A 109 10.51 -13.10 15.88
C LEU A 109 10.12 -12.91 14.41
N ILE A 110 10.50 -13.85 13.55
CA ILE A 110 10.16 -13.82 12.12
C ILE A 110 8.64 -13.90 11.94
N GLU A 111 7.95 -14.81 12.63
CA GLU A 111 6.48 -14.92 12.56
C GLU A 111 5.78 -13.67 13.08
N SER A 112 6.27 -13.09 14.18
CA SER A 112 5.80 -11.81 14.70
C SER A 112 5.92 -10.72 13.64
N TYR A 113 7.10 -10.59 13.04
CA TYR A 113 7.37 -9.60 12.00
C TYR A 113 6.44 -9.77 10.80
N LEU A 114 6.27 -11.00 10.30
CA LEU A 114 5.41 -11.28 9.15
C LEU A 114 3.95 -10.88 9.40
N VAL A 115 3.42 -11.15 10.60
CA VAL A 115 2.03 -10.78 10.91
C VAL A 115 1.89 -9.26 11.09
N THR A 116 2.80 -8.62 11.81
CA THR A 116 2.80 -7.15 11.95
C THR A 116 2.90 -6.49 10.58
N ARG A 117 3.75 -7.01 9.71
CA ARG A 117 3.95 -6.51 8.35
C ARG A 117 2.70 -6.65 7.51
N LYS A 118 2.08 -7.84 7.51
CA LYS A 118 0.84 -8.09 6.78
C LYS A 118 -0.26 -7.12 7.21
N LYS A 119 -0.44 -6.94 8.52
CA LYS A 119 -1.43 -6.01 9.06
C LYS A 119 -1.17 -4.56 8.64
N ASN A 120 0.07 -4.09 8.79
CA ASN A 120 0.44 -2.73 8.40
C ASN A 120 0.22 -2.49 6.89
N GLU A 121 0.39 -3.53 6.09
CA GLU A 121 0.15 -3.44 4.65
C GLU A 121 -1.33 -3.41 4.31
N GLU A 122 -2.14 -4.27 4.92
CA GLU A 122 -3.60 -4.22 4.76
C GLU A 122 -4.16 -2.84 5.17
N ASP A 123 -3.67 -2.27 6.27
CA ASP A 123 -4.06 -0.94 6.75
C ASP A 123 -3.64 0.17 5.77
N ARG A 124 -2.45 0.05 5.14
CA ARG A 124 -1.96 1.01 4.15
C ARG A 124 -2.77 0.93 2.86
N ALA A 125 -2.99 -0.27 2.34
CA ALA A 125 -3.76 -0.50 1.12
C ALA A 125 -5.19 0.03 1.27
N LYS A 126 -5.82 -0.22 2.43
CA LYS A 126 -7.15 0.31 2.71
C LYS A 126 -7.19 1.84 2.69
N LYS A 127 -6.23 2.51 3.33
CA LYS A 127 -6.14 3.98 3.29
C LYS A 127 -5.92 4.54 1.90
N ALA A 128 -5.14 3.83 1.06
CA ALA A 128 -4.91 4.23 -0.32
C ALA A 128 -6.20 4.12 -1.16
N LEU A 129 -6.98 3.06 -0.95
CA LEU A 129 -8.29 2.91 -1.58
C LEU A 129 -9.27 3.99 -1.13
N ASP A 130 -9.36 4.25 0.19
CA ASP A 130 -10.24 5.30 0.73
C ASP A 130 -9.87 6.68 0.16
N ALA A 131 -8.58 6.96 -0.02
CA ALA A 131 -8.11 8.22 -0.62
C ALA A 131 -8.43 8.31 -2.12
N LEU A 132 -8.30 7.20 -2.86
CA LEU A 132 -8.64 7.13 -4.28
C LEU A 132 -10.15 7.32 -4.50
N ASP A 133 -10.98 6.72 -3.66
CA ASP A 133 -12.44 6.87 -3.72
C ASP A 133 -12.85 8.34 -3.44
N ALA A 134 -12.18 8.99 -2.50
CA ALA A 134 -12.39 10.41 -2.23
C ALA A 134 -12.01 11.30 -3.43
N GLU A 135 -10.83 11.07 -4.04
CA GLU A 135 -10.40 11.81 -5.23
C GLU A 135 -11.35 11.57 -6.42
N SER A 136 -11.84 10.33 -6.60
CA SER A 136 -12.83 10.02 -7.63
C SER A 136 -14.13 10.80 -7.43
N THR A 137 -14.59 10.92 -6.18
CA THR A 137 -15.81 11.68 -5.85
C THR A 137 -15.61 13.17 -6.10
N GLU A 138 -14.47 13.74 -5.71
CA GLU A 138 -14.14 15.15 -5.97
C GLU A 138 -14.10 15.47 -7.48
N LEU A 139 -13.57 14.55 -8.29
CA LEU A 139 -13.55 14.69 -9.74
C LEU A 139 -14.95 14.57 -10.36
N GLU A 140 -15.80 13.67 -9.85
CA GLU A 140 -17.21 13.57 -10.27
C GLU A 140 -17.97 14.86 -9.99
N ASP A 141 -17.84 15.40 -8.77
CA ASP A 141 -18.44 16.68 -8.38
C ASP A 141 -17.97 17.83 -9.28
N LEU A 142 -16.67 17.89 -9.58
CA LEU A 142 -16.10 18.91 -10.47
C LEU A 142 -16.65 18.81 -11.90
N VAL A 143 -16.79 17.59 -12.44
CA VAL A 143 -17.40 17.37 -13.76
C VAL A 143 -18.87 17.81 -13.76
N ASP A 144 -19.61 17.52 -12.70
CA ASP A 144 -21.01 17.92 -12.58
C ASP A 144 -21.17 19.43 -12.43
N ASP A 145 -20.28 20.11 -11.73
CA ASP A 145 -20.26 21.57 -11.67
C ASP A 145 -19.96 22.20 -13.04
N TYR A 146 -18.97 21.68 -13.79
CA TYR A 146 -18.75 22.12 -15.16
C TYR A 146 -19.94 21.85 -16.09
N ARG A 147 -20.67 20.75 -15.90
CA ARG A 147 -21.92 20.49 -16.63
C ARG A 147 -22.99 21.53 -16.30
N LYS A 148 -23.17 21.90 -15.03
CA LYS A 148 -24.12 22.95 -14.63
C LYS A 148 -23.76 24.30 -15.27
N ASP A 149 -22.49 24.69 -15.21
CA ASP A 149 -22.01 25.94 -15.81
C ASP A 149 -22.24 25.96 -17.34
N LEU A 150 -21.95 24.83 -18.00
CA LEU A 150 -22.21 24.68 -19.43
C LEU A 150 -23.70 24.83 -19.77
N ILE A 151 -24.60 24.25 -18.96
CA ILE A 151 -26.05 24.37 -19.15
C ILE A 151 -26.49 25.85 -19.04
N VAL A 152 -25.97 26.59 -18.06
CA VAL A 152 -26.27 28.02 -17.92
C VAL A 152 -25.82 28.80 -19.15
N LEU A 153 -24.63 28.54 -19.68
CA LEU A 153 -24.13 29.19 -20.90
C LEU A 153 -24.99 28.87 -22.12
N ILE A 154 -25.39 27.61 -22.30
CA ILE A 154 -26.29 27.18 -23.38
C ILE A 154 -27.60 27.96 -23.32
N GLN A 155 -28.19 28.10 -22.13
CA GLN A 155 -29.44 28.83 -21.93
C GLN A 155 -29.29 30.34 -22.17
N GLN A 156 -28.21 30.95 -21.66
CA GLN A 156 -27.97 32.39 -21.78
C GLN A 156 -27.78 32.84 -23.23
N TYR A 157 -27.08 32.05 -24.04
CA TYR A 157 -26.77 32.38 -25.43
C TYR A 157 -27.75 31.74 -26.43
N GLY A 158 -28.76 31.01 -25.96
CA GLY A 158 -29.74 30.33 -26.82
C GLY A 158 -29.09 29.35 -27.80
N ILE A 159 -27.96 28.75 -27.41
CA ILE A 159 -27.19 27.85 -28.28
C ILE A 159 -28.02 26.57 -28.44
N PRO A 160 -28.35 26.15 -29.68
CA PRO A 160 -29.03 24.88 -29.88
C PRO A 160 -28.10 23.73 -29.43
N TYR A 161 -28.42 23.11 -28.30
CA TYR A 161 -27.69 21.95 -27.78
C TYR A 161 -28.53 20.70 -27.95
N PHE A 162 -27.91 19.60 -28.37
CA PHE A 162 -28.59 18.32 -28.59
C PHE A 162 -27.85 17.23 -27.80
N ASP A 163 -28.35 16.91 -26.61
CA ASP A 163 -27.65 16.00 -25.69
C ASP A 163 -27.62 14.53 -26.14
N GLY A 164 -28.37 14.17 -27.19
CA GLY A 164 -28.42 12.79 -27.70
C GLY A 164 -28.90 11.72 -26.71
N GLY A 165 -29.19 12.08 -25.46
CA GLY A 165 -29.48 11.17 -24.36
C GLY A 165 -30.89 10.60 -24.38
N THR A 166 -30.96 9.28 -24.29
CA THR A 166 -32.18 8.52 -23.98
C THR A 166 -32.35 8.42 -22.46
N ALA A 167 -33.33 9.15 -21.93
CA ALA A 167 -33.84 9.11 -20.55
C ALA A 167 -33.05 9.90 -19.48
N GLY A 168 -33.68 10.95 -18.93
CA GLY A 168 -33.31 11.53 -17.64
C GLY A 168 -33.34 13.05 -17.59
N ASN A 169 -32.60 13.73 -18.47
CA ASN A 169 -32.53 15.20 -18.53
C ASN A 169 -32.91 15.70 -19.92
N HIS A 170 -34.04 16.41 -20.02
CA HIS A 170 -34.62 16.85 -21.30
C HIS A 170 -34.04 18.18 -21.81
N LEU A 171 -32.72 18.37 -21.73
CA LEU A 171 -32.08 19.52 -22.37
C LEU A 171 -31.87 19.21 -23.86
N GLY A 172 -32.36 20.08 -24.75
CA GLY A 172 -32.20 19.93 -26.20
C GLY A 172 -33.33 19.23 -26.94
N VAL A 173 -34.36 18.70 -26.25
CA VAL A 173 -35.52 18.07 -26.92
C VAL A 173 -36.37 19.12 -27.64
N SER A 174 -36.59 20.27 -26.99
CA SER A 174 -37.36 21.37 -27.56
C SER A 174 -36.60 22.03 -28.72
N GLU A 175 -35.29 22.18 -28.57
CA GLU A 175 -34.36 22.73 -29.54
C GLU A 175 -34.26 21.81 -30.77
N LYS A 176 -34.26 20.49 -30.56
CA LYS A 176 -34.30 19.51 -31.67
C LYS A 176 -35.59 19.61 -32.47
N ALA A 177 -36.73 19.78 -31.81
CA ALA A 177 -38.01 19.97 -32.48
C ALA A 177 -38.05 21.30 -33.24
N ILE A 178 -37.55 22.39 -32.65
CA ILE A 178 -37.44 23.71 -33.31
C ILE A 178 -36.53 23.61 -34.55
N PHE A 179 -35.36 23.00 -34.43
CA PHE A 179 -34.41 22.81 -35.54
C PHE A 179 -35.01 21.97 -36.68
N GLN A 180 -35.68 20.87 -36.35
CA GLN A 180 -36.37 20.04 -37.34
C GLN A 180 -37.49 20.82 -38.05
N SER A 181 -38.27 21.62 -37.31
CA SER A 181 -39.34 22.44 -37.89
C SER A 181 -38.81 23.55 -38.81
N ALA A 182 -37.70 24.20 -38.43
CA ALA A 182 -37.06 25.22 -39.24
C ALA A 182 -36.51 24.63 -40.53
N ARG A 183 -35.93 23.43 -40.46
CA ARG A 183 -35.41 22.71 -41.61
C ARG A 183 -36.51 22.27 -42.58
N ALA A 184 -37.66 21.83 -42.06
CA ALA A 184 -38.83 21.52 -42.89
C ALA A 184 -39.35 22.76 -43.62
N LYS A 185 -39.52 23.89 -42.90
CA LYS A 185 -39.95 25.16 -43.51
C LYS A 185 -38.96 25.68 -44.54
N LEU A 186 -37.65 25.51 -44.31
CA LEU A 186 -36.63 25.91 -45.26
C LEU A 186 -36.69 25.07 -46.53
N ALA A 187 -36.90 23.76 -46.42
CA ALA A 187 -37.13 22.89 -47.57
C ALA A 187 -38.40 23.29 -48.35
N ASP A 188 -39.50 23.60 -47.65
CA ASP A 188 -40.73 24.07 -48.29
C ASP A 188 -40.50 25.38 -49.07
N LEU A 189 -39.81 26.35 -48.46
CA LEU A 189 -39.44 27.62 -49.12
C LEU A 189 -38.50 27.42 -50.30
N GLU A 190 -37.52 26.52 -50.19
CA GLU A 190 -36.64 26.16 -51.30
C GLU A 190 -37.41 25.54 -52.47
N THR A 191 -38.44 24.72 -52.18
CA THR A 191 -39.30 24.17 -53.23
C THR A 191 -40.24 25.21 -53.85
N GLU A 192 -40.74 26.18 -53.09
CA GLU A 192 -41.53 27.30 -53.60
C GLU A 192 -40.71 28.27 -54.46
N LEU A 193 -39.44 28.51 -54.11
CA LEU A 193 -38.52 29.35 -54.89
C LEU A 193 -37.96 28.67 -56.15
N ALA A 194 -38.08 27.34 -56.25
CA ALA A 194 -37.65 26.55 -57.40
C ALA A 194 -38.75 26.38 -58.47
N LEU A 195 -39.96 26.91 -58.23
CA LEU A 195 -41.09 26.99 -59.16
C LEU A 195 -41.18 28.37 -59.82
#